data_AF-A0AAV6YJN1-F1
#
_entry.id   AF-A0AAV6YJN1-F1
#
_cell.length_a   1.000
_cell.length_b   1.000
_cell.length_c   1.000
_cell.angle_alpha   90.00
_cell.angle_beta   90.00
_cell.angle_gamma   90.00
#
_symmetry.space_group_name_H-M   'P 1'
#
loop_
_entity.id
_entity.type
_entity.pdbx_description
1 polymer ?
#
loop_
_entity_poly.entity_id
_entity_poly.type
_entity_poly.pdbx_seq_one_letter_code
_entity_poly.pdbx_strand_id
1 'polypeptide(L)'
;MAASCFFFPRRILLNYAVYRPGVGYSQGMSDLVAPLLSEVLDESDTFWCFVGLMQNTIFISSPCDEDMEKQLMYLRELLRLVHPRFYKHLLSLGEDGLQMLFCHRWILLCFKREFSDSEALRMWEACWAHYQ
;
A
#
# COMPACT_ATOMS: atom_id res chain seq x y z
N MET A 1 -18.81 -21.60 -16.55
CA MET A 1 -18.53 -20.14 -16.62
C MET A 1 -17.79 -19.70 -15.36
N ALA A 2 -16.65 -20.36 -15.08
CA ALA A 2 -15.79 -20.15 -13.93
C ALA A 2 -14.39 -20.67 -14.28
N ALA A 3 -13.34 -19.98 -13.78
CA ALA A 3 -11.91 -20.26 -13.90
C ALA A 3 -11.26 -19.96 -15.27
N SER A 4 -10.47 -18.87 -15.38
CA SER A 4 -9.35 -18.76 -16.36
C SER A 4 -8.49 -17.48 -16.31
N CYS A 5 -8.83 -16.41 -15.59
CA CYS A 5 -7.96 -15.21 -15.55
C CYS A 5 -7.48 -14.87 -14.14
N PHE A 6 -6.70 -15.77 -13.55
CA PHE A 6 -5.62 -15.34 -12.68
C PHE A 6 -4.56 -14.70 -13.61
N PHE A 7 -4.75 -13.43 -13.98
CA PHE A 7 -3.73 -12.63 -14.65
C PHE A 7 -2.59 -12.46 -13.64
N PHE A 8 -1.68 -13.42 -13.59
CA PHE A 8 -0.56 -13.36 -12.67
C PHE A 8 0.42 -12.31 -13.22
N PRO A 9 0.62 -11.16 -12.55
CA PRO A 9 1.35 -10.00 -13.08
C PRO A 9 2.88 -10.22 -13.09
N ARG A 10 3.32 -11.48 -13.22
CA ARG A 10 4.72 -11.91 -13.07
C ARG A 10 5.66 -11.18 -14.02
N ARG A 11 5.24 -10.92 -15.25
CA ARG A 11 6.07 -10.22 -16.24
C ARG A 11 6.30 -8.76 -15.83
N ILE A 12 5.25 -8.06 -15.42
CA ILE A 12 5.32 -6.69 -14.91
C ILE A 12 6.25 -6.62 -13.69
N LEU A 13 6.08 -7.53 -12.73
CA LEU A 13 6.89 -7.58 -11.51
C LEU A 13 8.36 -7.93 -11.78
N LEU A 14 8.63 -8.86 -12.70
CA LEU A 14 10.01 -9.19 -13.11
C LEU A 14 10.67 -8.01 -13.83
N ASN A 15 9.96 -7.38 -14.76
CA ASN A 15 10.44 -6.18 -15.44
C ASN A 15 10.70 -5.05 -14.45
N TYR A 16 9.86 -4.91 -13.41
CA TYR A 16 10.06 -3.91 -12.36
C TYR A 16 11.31 -4.21 -11.53
N ALA A 17 11.53 -5.47 -11.14
CA ALA A 17 12.74 -5.87 -10.42
C ALA A 17 14.03 -5.61 -11.22
N VAL A 18 13.98 -5.78 -12.55
CA VAL A 18 15.10 -5.43 -13.45
C VAL A 18 15.25 -3.90 -13.57
N TYR A 19 14.14 -3.16 -13.64
CA TYR A 19 14.12 -1.71 -13.76
C TYR A 19 14.54 -0.96 -12.48
N ARG A 20 14.29 -1.54 -11.30
CA ARG A 20 14.65 -1.00 -9.97
C ARG A 20 15.32 -2.09 -9.11
N PRO A 21 16.58 -2.45 -9.38
CA PRO A 21 17.27 -3.53 -8.67
C PRO A 21 17.49 -3.25 -7.18
N GLY A 22 17.51 -1.98 -6.75
CA GLY A 22 17.64 -1.60 -5.34
C GLY A 22 16.41 -1.90 -4.48
N VAL A 23 15.22 -1.98 -5.10
CA VAL A 23 13.98 -2.38 -4.42
C VAL A 23 13.66 -3.85 -4.73
N GLY A 24 13.82 -4.25 -6.00
CA GLY A 24 13.50 -5.59 -6.45
C GLY A 24 12.01 -5.89 -6.37
N TYR A 25 11.68 -7.12 -5.99
CA TYR A 25 10.32 -7.56 -5.71
C TYR A 25 10.14 -7.77 -4.21
N SER A 26 9.07 -7.20 -3.66
CA SER A 26 8.67 -7.39 -2.27
C SER A 26 7.27 -7.98 -2.20
N GLN A 27 7.01 -8.79 -1.16
CA GLN A 27 5.71 -9.37 -0.92
C GLN A 27 4.66 -8.25 -0.73
N GLY A 28 3.58 -8.31 -1.51
CA GLY A 28 2.54 -7.26 -1.52
C GLY A 28 2.48 -6.49 -2.84
N MET A 29 3.58 -6.40 -3.58
CA MET A 29 3.59 -5.72 -4.90
C MET A 29 2.62 -6.39 -5.89
N SER A 30 2.42 -7.71 -5.78
CA SER A 30 1.41 -8.42 -6.57
C SER A 30 -0.02 -7.94 -6.30
N ASP A 31 -0.33 -7.64 -5.04
CA ASP A 31 -1.65 -7.16 -4.63
C ASP A 31 -1.90 -5.75 -5.15
N LEU A 32 -0.83 -4.97 -5.35
CA LEU A 32 -0.88 -3.62 -5.91
C LEU A 32 -1.02 -3.61 -7.44
N VAL A 33 -0.32 -4.50 -8.15
CA VAL A 33 -0.41 -4.57 -9.62
C VAL A 33 -1.72 -5.17 -10.10
N ALA A 34 -2.27 -6.16 -9.38
CA ALA A 34 -3.49 -6.86 -9.79
C ALA A 34 -4.67 -5.93 -10.16
N PRO A 35 -5.07 -4.95 -9.33
CA PRO A 35 -6.16 -4.04 -9.66
C PRO A 35 -5.80 -3.04 -10.77
N LEU A 36 -4.52 -2.67 -10.93
CA LEU A 36 -4.10 -1.83 -12.05
C LEU A 36 -4.23 -2.59 -13.37
N LEU A 37 -3.81 -3.85 -13.39
CA LEU A 37 -3.89 -4.71 -14.58
C LEU A 37 -5.34 -5.01 -14.97
N SER A 38 -6.25 -5.12 -14.01
CA SER A 38 -7.67 -5.34 -14.30
C SER A 38 -8.35 -4.13 -14.93
N GLU A 39 -7.91 -2.90 -14.64
CA GLU A 39 -8.48 -1.68 -15.21
C GLU A 39 -7.79 -1.24 -16.50
N VAL A 40 -6.46 -1.25 -16.54
CA VAL A 40 -5.68 -0.76 -17.69
C VAL A 40 -5.69 -1.78 -18.84
N LEU A 41 -5.77 -3.08 -18.52
CA LEU A 41 -5.81 -4.23 -19.44
C LEU A 41 -4.57 -4.43 -20.34
N ASP A 42 -3.80 -3.37 -20.64
CA ASP A 42 -2.53 -3.42 -21.35
C ASP A 42 -1.34 -3.60 -20.41
N GLU A 43 -0.47 -4.56 -20.71
CA GLU A 43 0.67 -4.92 -19.85
C GLU A 43 1.71 -3.79 -19.78
N SER A 44 1.92 -3.07 -20.87
CA SER A 44 2.95 -2.03 -20.96
C SER A 44 2.52 -0.73 -20.27
N ASP A 45 1.26 -0.33 -20.45
CA ASP A 45 0.68 0.81 -19.74
C ASP A 45 0.56 0.49 -18.25
N THR A 46 0.13 -0.73 -17.89
CA THR A 46 0.09 -1.17 -16.47
C THR A 46 1.47 -1.11 -15.84
N PHE A 47 2.52 -1.49 -16.57
CA PHE A 47 3.90 -1.39 -16.07
C PHE A 47 4.27 0.05 -15.73
N TRP A 48 4.02 1.01 -16.61
CA TRP A 48 4.34 2.42 -16.34
C TRP A 48 3.47 3.02 -15.24
N CYS A 49 2.18 2.66 -15.18
CA CYS A 49 1.30 3.01 -14.07
C CYS A 49 1.82 2.44 -12.74
N PHE A 50 2.28 1.19 -12.73
CA PHE A 50 2.86 0.56 -11.56
C PHE A 50 4.18 1.20 -11.14
N VAL A 51 5.03 1.59 -12.09
CA VAL A 51 6.27 2.35 -11.80
C VAL A 51 5.93 3.68 -11.12
N GLY A 52 4.95 4.43 -11.65
CA GLY A 52 4.48 5.67 -11.06
C GLY A 52 3.86 5.46 -9.67
N LEU A 53 3.04 4.41 -9.52
CA LEU A 53 2.51 3.97 -8.23
C LEU A 53 3.64 3.78 -7.24
N MET A 54 4.63 2.96 -7.57
CA MET A 54 5.72 2.66 -6.65
C MET A 54 6.51 3.91 -6.31
N GLN A 55 6.79 4.82 -7.24
CA GLN A 55 7.50 6.06 -6.93
C GLN A 55 6.76 6.97 -5.94
N ASN A 56 5.44 7.11 -6.09
CA ASN A 56 4.63 7.92 -5.20
C ASN A 56 4.29 7.20 -3.88
N THR A 57 4.15 5.89 -3.93
CA THR A 57 3.80 5.04 -2.79
C THR A 57 5.02 4.66 -1.96
N ILE A 58 6.25 4.74 -2.49
CA ILE A 58 7.49 4.61 -1.70
C ILE A 58 7.53 5.67 -0.58
N PHE A 59 6.83 6.80 -0.69
CA PHE A 59 6.66 7.75 0.42
C PHE A 59 5.71 7.25 1.53
N ILE A 60 4.80 6.31 1.22
CA ILE A 60 3.77 5.77 2.11
C ILE A 60 4.18 4.39 2.66
N SER A 61 4.88 3.59 1.86
CA SER A 61 5.28 2.21 2.13
C SER A 61 6.70 1.99 1.62
N SER A 62 7.66 2.76 2.12
CA SER A 62 9.06 2.51 1.80
C SER A 62 9.43 1.08 2.22
N PRO A 63 10.30 0.40 1.46
CA PRO A 63 10.73 -0.97 1.74
C PRO A 63 11.57 -1.10 3.02
N CYS A 64 11.94 0.00 3.67
CA CYS A 64 12.70 -0.01 4.91
C CYS A 64 11.76 0.12 6.13
N ASP A 65 11.97 -0.76 7.12
CA ASP A 65 11.20 -0.79 8.37
C ASP A 65 11.16 0.59 9.07
N GLU A 66 12.22 1.39 8.96
CA GLU A 66 12.32 2.73 9.55
C GLU A 66 11.25 3.71 9.04
N ASP A 67 10.91 3.67 7.76
CA ASP A 67 9.93 4.60 7.20
C ASP A 67 8.50 4.17 7.54
N MET A 68 8.25 2.87 7.60
CA MET A 68 6.98 2.36 8.11
C MET A 68 6.78 2.74 9.58
N GLU A 69 7.84 2.66 10.40
CA GLU A 69 7.81 3.10 11.79
C GLU A 69 7.47 4.59 11.90
N LYS A 70 8.03 5.45 11.04
CA LYS A 70 7.65 6.87 10.97
C LYS A 70 6.16 7.07 10.64
N GLN A 71 5.62 6.34 9.67
CA GLN A 71 4.20 6.43 9.32
C GLN A 71 3.30 6.00 10.48
N LEU A 72 3.65 4.92 11.18
CA LEU A 72 2.94 4.46 12.38
C LEU A 72 3.06 5.49 13.52
N MET A 73 4.22 6.15 13.67
CA MET A 73 4.39 7.25 14.63
C MET A 73 3.49 8.44 14.30
N TYR A 74 3.39 8.86 13.03
CA TYR A 74 2.47 9.92 12.63
C TYR A 74 1.01 9.55 12.90
N LEU A 75 0.61 8.32 12.57
CA LEU A 75 -0.73 7.83 12.83
C LEU A 75 -1.04 7.82 14.34
N ARG A 76 -0.07 7.43 15.17
CA ARG A 76 -0.17 7.45 16.63
C ARG A 76 -0.38 8.87 17.16
N GLU A 77 0.37 9.85 16.65
CA GLU A 77 0.20 11.25 17.05
C GLU A 77 -1.14 11.84 16.57
N LEU A 78 -1.58 11.49 15.36
CA LEU A 78 -2.90 11.88 14.87
C LEU A 78 -4.01 11.29 15.75
N LEU A 79 -3.91 10.03 16.16
CA LEU A 79 -4.86 9.42 17.10
C LEU A 79 -4.83 10.10 18.47
N ARG A 80 -3.66 10.53 18.95
CA ARG A 80 -3.54 11.28 20.21
C ARG A 80 -4.33 12.59 20.16
N LEU A 81 -4.34 13.27 19.02
CA LEU A 81 -5.06 14.53 18.81
C LEU A 81 -6.55 14.32 18.54
N VAL A 82 -6.90 13.41 17.62
CA VAL A 82 -8.27 13.22 17.12
C VAL A 82 -9.10 12.36 18.06
N HIS A 83 -8.53 11.32 18.66
CA HIS A 83 -9.27 10.40 19.54
C HIS A 83 -8.51 10.06 20.84
N PRO A 84 -8.37 11.04 21.77
CA PRO A 84 -7.54 10.89 22.97
C PRO A 84 -7.94 9.72 23.88
N ARG A 85 -9.23 9.35 23.92
CA ARG A 85 -9.73 8.21 24.72
C ARG A 85 -9.20 6.87 24.20
N PHE A 86 -9.09 6.73 22.88
CA PHE A 86 -8.59 5.52 22.24
C PHE A 86 -7.08 5.44 22.37
N TYR A 87 -6.39 6.57 22.18
CA TYR A 87 -4.96 6.65 22.46
C TYR A 87 -4.61 6.23 23.90
N LYS A 88 -5.37 6.70 24.91
CA LYS A 88 -5.19 6.26 26.31
C LYS A 88 -5.42 4.76 26.50
N HIS A 89 -6.39 4.19 25.78
CA HIS A 89 -6.61 2.75 25.81
C HIS A 89 -5.41 2.00 25.21
N LEU A 90 -4.90 2.42 24.04
CA LEU A 90 -3.68 1.84 23.46
C LEU A 90 -2.48 1.96 24.41
N LEU A 91 -2.32 3.10 25.09
CA LEU A 91 -1.29 3.31 26.09
C LEU A 91 -1.42 2.33 27.28
N SER A 92 -2.66 2.02 27.70
CA SER A 92 -2.92 1.05 28.78
C SER A 92 -2.59 -0.40 28.39
N LEU A 93 -2.50 -0.70 27.09
CA LEU A 93 -2.09 -2.00 26.57
C LEU A 93 -0.56 -2.16 26.50
N GLY A 94 0.21 -1.11 26.85
CA GLY A 94 1.67 -1.14 26.85
C GLY A 94 2.30 -0.84 25.48
N GLU A 95 3.56 -1.24 25.31
CA GLU A 95 4.32 -0.97 24.08
C GLU A 95 3.69 -1.62 22.85
N ASP A 96 3.15 -2.83 22.97
CA ASP A 96 2.50 -3.55 21.88
C ASP A 96 1.30 -2.78 21.29
N GLY A 97 0.51 -2.13 22.16
CA GLY A 97 -0.62 -1.30 21.74
C GLY A 97 -0.18 -0.03 21.03
N LEU A 98 0.90 0.59 21.49
CA LEU A 98 1.44 1.80 20.89
C LEU A 98 2.14 1.51 19.56
N GLN A 99 2.82 0.38 19.40
CA GLN A 99 3.47 0.02 18.13
C GLN A 99 2.49 -0.03 16.95
N MET A 100 1.19 -0.21 17.21
CA MET A 100 0.13 -0.15 16.18
C MET A 100 0.38 -1.10 14.99
N LEU A 101 1.03 -2.24 15.22
CA LEU A 101 1.37 -3.20 14.17
C LEU A 101 0.14 -3.76 13.44
N PHE A 102 -1.05 -3.68 14.05
CA PHE A 102 -2.31 -3.99 13.38
C PHE A 102 -2.62 -3.07 12.18
N CYS A 103 -2.07 -1.85 12.15
CA CYS A 103 -2.18 -0.91 11.02
C CYS A 103 -1.10 -1.11 9.95
N HIS A 104 -0.05 -1.90 10.22
CA HIS A 104 1.09 -2.07 9.31
C HIS A 104 0.64 -2.51 7.91
N ARG A 105 -0.24 -3.51 7.84
CA ARG A 105 -0.77 -4.03 6.58
C ARG A 105 -1.59 -2.99 5.80
N TRP A 106 -2.28 -2.11 6.52
CA TRP A 106 -3.11 -1.07 5.91
C TRP A 106 -2.24 -0.06 5.16
N ILE A 107 -1.15 0.38 5.80
CA ILE A 107 -0.20 1.33 5.20
C ILE A 107 0.59 0.65 4.07
N LEU A 108 1.15 -0.53 4.34
CA LEU A 108 1.98 -1.28 3.38
C LEU A 108 1.27 -1.54 2.05
N LEU A 109 -0.03 -1.87 2.10
CA LEU A 109 -0.81 -2.24 0.92
C LEU A 109 -1.80 -1.15 0.50
N CYS A 110 -1.68 0.07 1.02
CA CYS A 110 -2.61 1.17 0.74
C CYS A 110 -4.09 0.74 0.87
N PHE A 111 -4.40 0.02 1.96
CA PHE A 111 -5.68 -0.59 2.30
C PHE A 111 -6.26 -1.59 1.27
N LYS A 112 -5.48 -2.06 0.30
CA LYS A 112 -5.95 -2.97 -0.76
C LYS A 112 -6.63 -4.25 -0.26
N ARG A 113 -6.22 -4.73 0.93
CA ARG A 113 -6.77 -5.94 1.55
C ARG A 113 -8.00 -5.70 2.42
N GLU A 114 -8.33 -4.43 2.69
CA GLU A 114 -9.48 -4.06 3.52
C GLU A 114 -10.71 -3.68 2.67
N PHE A 115 -10.51 -3.32 1.40
CA PHE A 115 -11.55 -2.87 0.48
C PHE A 115 -11.61 -3.71 -0.80
N SER A 116 -12.75 -3.68 -1.48
CA SER A 116 -12.88 -4.27 -2.82
C SER A 116 -12.00 -3.54 -3.84
N ASP A 117 -11.66 -4.18 -4.97
CA ASP A 117 -10.81 -3.57 -6.01
C ASP A 117 -11.35 -2.20 -6.44
N SER A 118 -12.66 -2.11 -6.68
CA SER A 118 -13.32 -0.87 -7.14
C SER A 118 -13.31 0.27 -6.10
N GLU A 119 -13.25 -0.05 -4.81
CA GLU A 119 -13.18 0.94 -3.74
C GLU A 119 -11.74 1.38 -3.48
N ALA A 120 -10.81 0.41 -3.49
CA ALA A 120 -9.39 0.67 -3.35
C ALA A 120 -8.89 1.59 -4.48
N LEU A 121 -9.27 1.30 -5.73
CA LEU A 121 -8.93 2.13 -6.89
C LEU A 121 -9.47 3.55 -6.76
N ARG A 122 -10.74 3.74 -6.35
CA ARG A 122 -11.31 5.08 -6.12
C ARG A 122 -10.59 5.85 -5.03
N MET A 123 -10.22 5.18 -3.94
CA MET A 123 -9.44 5.80 -2.87
C MET A 123 -8.04 6.19 -3.37
N TRP A 124 -7.41 5.34 -4.17
CA TRP A 124 -6.11 5.62 -4.76
C TRP A 124 -6.14 6.80 -5.73
N GLU A 125 -7.14 6.85 -6.61
CA GLU A 125 -7.39 8.00 -7.49
C GLU A 125 -7.53 9.30 -6.70
N ALA A 126 -8.30 9.28 -5.60
CA ALA A 126 -8.46 10.44 -4.74
C ALA A 126 -7.14 10.86 -4.05
N CYS A 127 -6.34 9.90 -3.58
CA CYS A 127 -5.04 10.16 -2.98
C CYS A 127 -4.04 10.73 -4.00
N TRP A 128 -4.06 10.25 -5.25
CA TRP A 128 -3.13 10.67 -6.31
C TRP A 128 -3.54 11.95 -7.03
N ALA A 129 -4.81 12.33 -6.95
CA ALA A 129 -5.29 13.58 -7.53
C ALA A 129 -4.63 14.83 -6.94
N HIS A 130 -3.81 14.70 -5.88
CA HIS A 130 -3.10 15.81 -5.21
C HIS A 130 -4.01 17.02 -5.05
N TYR A 131 -5.15 16.83 -4.37
CA TYR A 131 -6.06 17.92 -4.07
C TYR A 131 -5.36 18.89 -3.09
N GLN A 132 -4.62 19.85 -3.64
CA GLN A 132 -4.05 21.00 -2.95
C GLN A 132 -5.07 22.12 -2.85
#